data_AF-A0A538S0N1-F1
#
_entry.id   AF-A0A538S0N1-F1
#
_cell.length_a   1.000
_cell.length_b   1.000
_cell.length_c   1.000
_cell.angle_alpha   90.00
_cell.angle_beta   90.00
_cell.angle_gamma   90.00
#
_symmetry.space_group_name_H-M   'P 1'
#
loop_
_entity.id
_entity.type
_entity.pdbx_description
1 polymer ?
#
loop_
_entity_poly.entity_id
_entity_poly.type
_entity_poly.pdbx_seq_one_letter_code
_entity_poly.pdbx_strand_id
1 'polypeptide(L)'
;RQLLSGFDCWKAEHHGTEREFPGLAYIMLHSFSHLLITAVSLECGYPASSIRERIYALPNVGYGVLLYTGTTDAEGTLGGLIEVGRRIHEHVQSALKMGELCSNDPVCAQHQPESGHEHRFLHGASCHGCLLIAETSCEQHNDLLDRALVVRTVDSLGAEFFRGASE
;
A
#
# COMPACT_ATOMS: atom_id res chain seq x y z
N ARG A 1 11.98 -11.41 5.16
CA ARG A 1 12.44 -12.68 4.52
C ARG A 1 11.29 -13.34 3.76
N GLN A 2 10.13 -13.51 4.38
CA GLN A 2 8.92 -14.07 3.76
C GLN A 2 8.54 -13.43 2.42
N LEU A 3 8.49 -12.10 2.33
CA LEU A 3 8.19 -11.40 1.07
C LEU A 3 9.18 -11.70 -0.06
N LEU A 4 10.47 -11.88 0.24
CA LEU A 4 11.47 -12.26 -0.76
C LEU A 4 11.25 -13.72 -1.19
N SER A 5 11.00 -14.61 -0.24
CA SER A 5 10.69 -16.02 -0.51
C SER A 5 9.42 -16.18 -1.35
N GLY A 6 8.35 -15.43 -1.04
CA GLY A 6 7.15 -15.35 -1.87
C GLY A 6 7.48 -14.86 -3.28
N PHE A 7 8.24 -13.78 -3.42
CA PHE A 7 8.68 -13.30 -4.72
C PHE A 7 9.47 -14.36 -5.53
N ASP A 8 10.34 -15.12 -4.87
CA ASP A 8 11.09 -16.22 -5.51
C ASP A 8 10.16 -17.35 -5.97
N CYS A 9 9.14 -17.70 -5.16
CA CYS A 9 8.09 -18.65 -5.56
C CYS A 9 7.30 -18.15 -6.77
N TRP A 10 6.86 -16.89 -6.76
CA TRP A 10 6.17 -16.27 -7.89
C TRP A 10 7.02 -16.30 -9.15
N LYS A 11 8.30 -15.96 -9.04
CA LYS A 11 9.26 -15.93 -10.15
C LYS A 11 9.51 -17.33 -10.73
N ALA A 12 9.48 -18.37 -9.90
CA ALA A 12 9.58 -19.75 -10.36
C ALA A 12 8.39 -20.17 -11.25
N GLU A 13 7.20 -19.59 -11.06
CA GLU A 13 5.99 -19.85 -11.87
C GLU A 13 5.89 -18.94 -13.11
N HIS A 14 6.63 -17.83 -13.16
CA HIS A 14 6.54 -16.82 -14.21
C HIS A 14 7.83 -16.75 -15.05
N HIS A 15 8.10 -17.82 -15.80
CA HIS A 15 9.27 -17.89 -16.67
C HIS A 15 9.31 -16.73 -17.69
N GLY A 16 10.45 -16.04 -17.76
CA GLY A 16 10.65 -14.90 -18.67
C GLY A 16 10.30 -13.53 -18.07
N THR A 17 9.88 -13.46 -16.81
CA THR A 17 9.73 -12.16 -16.13
C THR A 17 11.07 -11.48 -15.90
N GLU A 18 11.13 -10.19 -16.19
CA GLU A 18 12.26 -9.31 -15.87
C GLU A 18 12.09 -8.59 -14.52
N ARG A 19 10.99 -8.85 -13.79
CA ARG A 19 10.76 -8.23 -12.48
C ARG A 19 11.85 -8.65 -11.50
N GLU A 20 12.33 -7.66 -10.76
CA GLU A 20 13.23 -7.82 -9.63
C GLU A 20 12.50 -7.49 -8.33
N PHE A 21 12.96 -8.07 -7.22
CA PHE A 21 12.42 -7.75 -5.91
C PHE A 21 12.76 -6.29 -5.57
N PRO A 22 11.78 -5.38 -5.43
CA PRO A 22 12.04 -3.94 -5.33
C PRO A 22 12.59 -3.51 -3.95
N GLY A 23 12.65 -4.43 -2.99
CA GLY A 23 13.09 -4.17 -1.63
C GLY A 23 11.97 -3.72 -0.70
N LEU A 24 12.23 -3.81 0.61
CA LEU A 24 11.21 -3.57 1.64
C LEU A 24 10.75 -2.11 1.70
N ALA A 25 11.65 -1.16 1.41
CA ALA A 25 11.29 0.26 1.41
C ALA A 25 10.24 0.59 0.34
N TYR A 26 10.33 -0.04 -0.83
CA TYR A 26 9.32 0.11 -1.88
C TYR A 26 7.98 -0.46 -1.44
N ILE A 27 7.96 -1.71 -0.95
CA ILE A 27 6.73 -2.39 -0.49
C ILE A 27 6.06 -1.61 0.65
N MET A 28 6.85 -1.06 1.57
CA MET A 28 6.34 -0.22 2.66
C MET A 28 5.68 1.06 2.13
N LEU A 29 6.34 1.80 1.24
CA LEU A 29 5.78 3.03 0.67
C LEU A 29 4.55 2.77 -0.20
N HIS A 30 4.56 1.67 -0.96
CA HIS A 30 3.43 1.20 -1.77
C HIS A 30 2.23 0.82 -0.89
N SER A 31 2.47 0.11 0.21
CA SER A 31 1.41 -0.23 1.15
C SER A 31 0.87 1.02 1.87
N PHE A 32 1.77 1.96 2.19
CA PHE A 32 1.39 3.23 2.79
C PHE A 32 0.58 4.11 1.84
N SER A 33 0.93 4.16 0.55
CA SER A 33 0.19 4.95 -0.44
C SER A 33 -1.23 4.41 -0.64
N HIS A 34 -1.44 3.10 -0.59
CA HIS A 34 -2.78 2.50 -0.62
C HIS A 34 -3.65 2.91 0.58
N LEU A 35 -3.08 2.92 1.79
CA LEU A 35 -3.78 3.44 2.98
C LEU A 35 -4.08 4.94 2.83
N LEU A 36 -3.12 5.70 2.30
CA LEU A 36 -3.26 7.14 2.12
C LEU A 36 -4.30 7.49 1.05
N ILE A 37 -4.35 6.78 -0.09
CA ILE A 37 -5.38 6.94 -1.12
C ILE A 37 -6.75 6.71 -0.49
N THR A 38 -6.91 5.64 0.29
CA THR A 38 -8.17 5.34 0.98
C THR A 38 -8.57 6.49 1.89
N ALA A 39 -7.69 6.93 2.78
CA ALA A 39 -7.97 8.01 3.73
C ALA A 39 -8.26 9.36 3.03
N VAL A 40 -7.51 9.70 1.99
CA VAL A 40 -7.69 10.93 1.21
C VAL A 40 -9.01 10.91 0.44
N SER A 41 -9.39 9.78 -0.14
CA SER A 41 -10.63 9.65 -0.93
C SER A 41 -11.90 9.94 -0.15
N LEU A 42 -11.86 9.79 1.19
CA LEU A 42 -13.00 10.08 2.07
C LEU A 42 -13.32 11.58 2.17
N GLU A 43 -12.34 12.46 1.94
CA GLU A 43 -12.47 13.90 2.18
C GLU A 43 -12.15 14.77 0.95
N CYS A 44 -11.39 14.27 -0.02
CA CYS A 44 -10.86 15.09 -1.12
C CYS A 44 -11.87 15.37 -2.25
N GLY A 45 -13.06 14.77 -2.20
CA GLY A 45 -14.09 14.90 -3.24
C GLY A 45 -13.82 14.08 -4.52
N TYR A 46 -12.71 13.34 -4.58
CA TYR A 46 -12.39 12.40 -5.65
C TYR A 46 -12.61 10.96 -5.18
N PRO A 47 -13.24 10.09 -6.00
CA PRO A 47 -13.29 8.67 -5.67
C PRO A 47 -11.88 8.07 -5.70
N ALA A 48 -11.60 7.09 -4.83
CA ALA A 48 -10.31 6.42 -4.75
C ALA A 48 -9.80 5.90 -6.11
N SER A 49 -10.71 5.44 -6.98
CA SER A 49 -10.41 4.96 -8.34
C SER A 49 -9.87 6.01 -9.30
N SER A 50 -10.01 7.30 -8.98
CA SER A 50 -9.50 8.43 -9.77
C SER A 50 -8.17 8.97 -9.25
N ILE A 51 -7.76 8.56 -8.05
CA ILE A 51 -6.48 8.91 -7.43
C ILE A 51 -5.50 7.79 -7.77
N ARG A 52 -4.38 8.16 -8.36
CA ARG A 52 -3.29 7.27 -8.73
C ARG A 52 -2.07 7.55 -7.89
N GLU A 53 -1.21 6.56 -7.81
CA GLU A 53 0.06 6.66 -7.10
C GLU A 53 1.26 6.39 -8.00
N ARG A 54 2.40 6.94 -7.57
CA ARG A 54 3.72 6.57 -8.07
C ARG A 54 4.71 6.53 -6.92
N ILE A 55 5.49 5.46 -6.84
CA ILE A 55 6.40 5.20 -5.72
C ILE A 55 7.84 5.49 -6.13
N TYR A 56 8.54 6.25 -5.30
CA TYR A 56 9.96 6.52 -5.42
C TYR A 56 10.67 5.88 -4.24
N ALA A 57 11.47 4.85 -4.50
CA ALA A 57 12.29 4.17 -3.49
C ALA A 57 13.73 4.02 -3.99
N LEU A 58 14.47 5.13 -3.97
CA LEU A 58 15.82 5.22 -4.54
C LEU A 58 16.83 5.43 -3.40
N PRO A 59 17.56 4.39 -2.93
CA PRO A 59 18.38 4.47 -1.70
C PRO A 59 19.38 5.62 -1.64
N ASN A 60 19.92 6.04 -2.79
CA ASN A 60 20.92 7.10 -2.88
C ASN A 60 20.34 8.48 -3.26
N VAL A 61 19.03 8.58 -3.48
CA VAL A 61 18.37 9.82 -3.95
C VAL A 61 17.29 10.26 -2.97
N GLY A 62 16.43 9.34 -2.56
CA GLY A 62 15.33 9.63 -1.65
C GLY A 62 14.14 8.69 -1.82
N TYR A 63 13.17 8.90 -0.94
CA TYR A 63 11.95 8.13 -0.85
C TYR A 63 10.75 9.06 -0.94
N GLY A 64 9.68 8.65 -1.64
CA GLY A 64 8.50 9.47 -1.78
C GLY A 64 7.32 8.75 -2.42
N VAL A 65 6.14 9.27 -2.14
CA VAL A 65 4.86 8.87 -2.76
C VAL A 65 4.29 10.09 -3.47
N LEU A 66 3.95 9.94 -4.74
CA LEU A 66 3.20 10.95 -5.49
C LEU A 66 1.76 10.46 -5.66
N LEU A 67 0.80 11.22 -5.11
CA LEU A 67 -0.61 11.05 -5.41
C LEU A 67 -1.04 12.06 -6.46
N TYR A 68 -1.74 11.60 -7.49
CA TYR A 68 -2.19 12.46 -8.59
C TYR A 68 -3.51 11.97 -9.16
N THR A 69 -4.25 12.86 -9.82
CA THR A 69 -5.46 12.49 -10.58
C THR A 69 -5.16 12.59 -12.08
N GLY A 70 -5.63 11.59 -12.84
CA GLY A 70 -5.38 11.47 -14.28
C GLY A 70 -6.56 11.87 -15.18
N THR A 71 -7.67 12.34 -14.61
CA THR A 71 -8.88 12.67 -15.37
C THR A 71 -8.86 14.14 -15.78
N THR A 72 -8.94 14.42 -17.09
CA THR A 72 -9.21 15.75 -17.65
C THR A 72 -10.60 16.28 -17.29
N ASP A 73 -11.53 15.39 -16.99
CA ASP A 73 -12.96 15.67 -16.90
C ASP A 73 -13.44 15.87 -15.45
N ALA A 74 -12.53 16.17 -14.53
CA ALA A 74 -12.94 16.58 -13.21
C ALA A 74 -13.49 18.02 -13.28
N GLU A 75 -14.81 18.15 -13.34
CA GLU A 75 -15.56 19.40 -13.05
C GLU A 75 -15.24 19.99 -11.66
N GLY A 76 -14.38 19.36 -10.86
CA GLY A 76 -13.86 19.86 -9.59
C GLY A 76 -12.44 20.41 -9.76
N THR A 77 -12.25 21.67 -9.37
CA THR A 77 -10.94 22.28 -9.17
C THR A 77 -10.00 21.31 -8.43
N LEU A 78 -8.71 21.25 -8.81
CA LEU A 78 -7.64 20.55 -8.05
C LEU A 78 -7.59 20.91 -6.55
N GLY A 79 -8.37 21.92 -6.12
CA GLY A 79 -8.61 22.31 -4.74
C GLY A 79 -8.78 21.14 -3.77
N GLY A 80 -9.50 20.07 -4.14
CA GLY A 80 -9.69 18.91 -3.24
C GLY A 80 -8.38 18.27 -2.78
N LEU A 81 -7.50 17.91 -3.72
CA LEU A 81 -6.17 17.36 -3.40
C LEU A 81 -5.21 18.42 -2.84
N ILE A 82 -5.36 19.68 -3.25
CA ILE A 82 -4.55 20.78 -2.70
C ILE A 82 -4.86 21.00 -1.21
N GLU A 83 -6.14 21.00 -0.81
CA GLU A 83 -6.54 21.13 0.59
C GLU A 83 -6.07 19.92 1.43
N VAL A 84 -6.18 18.71 0.87
CA VAL A 84 -5.58 17.51 1.47
C VAL A 84 -4.10 17.70 1.72
N GLY A 85 -3.37 18.25 0.74
CA GLY A 85 -1.93 18.55 0.88
C GLY A 85 -1.63 19.52 2.03
N ARG A 86 -2.51 20.50 2.29
CA ARG A 86 -2.36 21.42 3.44
C ARG A 86 -2.60 20.73 4.79
N ARG A 87 -3.46 19.71 4.82
CA ARG A 87 -3.81 18.91 6.01
C ARG A 87 -3.22 17.50 5.97
N ILE A 88 -2.09 17.33 5.28
CA ILE A 88 -1.52 16.00 5.01
C ILE A 88 -1.26 15.21 6.29
N HIS A 89 -0.87 15.87 7.37
CA HIS A 89 -0.65 15.24 8.67
C HIS A 89 -1.88 14.49 9.19
N GLU A 90 -3.08 15.05 9.02
CA GLU A 90 -4.34 14.45 9.46
C GLU A 90 -4.69 13.22 8.62
N HIS A 91 -4.51 13.31 7.30
CA HIS A 91 -4.75 12.18 6.41
C HIS A 91 -3.76 11.04 6.65
N VAL A 92 -2.50 11.35 6.98
CA VAL A 92 -1.51 10.34 7.38
C VAL A 92 -1.94 9.67 8.68
N GLN A 93 -2.35 10.42 9.71
CA GLN A 93 -2.84 9.84 10.95
C GLN A 93 -4.06 8.93 10.72
N SER A 94 -5.04 9.39 9.93
CA SER A 94 -6.21 8.60 9.56
C SER A 94 -5.83 7.33 8.81
N ALA A 95 -4.93 7.42 7.82
CA ALA A 95 -4.44 6.26 7.05
C ALA A 95 -3.78 5.21 7.97
N LEU A 96 -2.91 5.65 8.89
CA LEU A 96 -2.26 4.75 9.83
C LEU A 96 -3.28 4.12 10.78
N LYS A 97 -4.23 4.89 11.31
CA LYS A 97 -5.27 4.38 12.20
C LYS A 97 -6.17 3.36 11.52
N MET A 98 -6.55 3.61 10.27
CA MET A 98 -7.31 2.65 9.45
C MET A 98 -6.51 1.38 9.21
N GLY A 99 -5.21 1.49 8.93
CA GLY A 99 -4.33 0.34 8.71
C GLY A 99 -4.22 -0.60 9.91
N GLU A 100 -4.35 -0.11 11.15
CA GLU A 100 -4.31 -0.94 12.36
C GLU A 100 -5.45 -1.98 12.42
N LEU A 101 -6.53 -1.77 11.66
CA LEU A 101 -7.72 -2.61 11.68
C LEU A 101 -7.93 -3.31 10.33
N CYS A 102 -8.22 -4.60 10.33
CA CYS A 102 -8.72 -5.31 9.16
C CYS A 102 -9.81 -6.29 9.56
N SER A 103 -10.92 -6.29 8.84
CA SER A 103 -12.04 -7.21 9.06
C SER A 103 -11.67 -8.68 8.86
N ASN A 104 -10.57 -8.95 8.13
CA ASN A 104 -10.10 -10.29 7.82
C ASN A 104 -8.99 -10.76 8.77
N ASP A 105 -8.69 -10.02 9.84
CA ASP A 105 -7.77 -10.50 10.87
C ASP A 105 -8.39 -11.66 11.68
N PRO A 106 -7.57 -12.67 12.07
CA PRO A 106 -6.11 -12.74 11.92
C PRO A 106 -5.62 -13.31 10.58
N VAL A 107 -6.51 -13.84 9.73
CA VAL A 107 -6.14 -14.51 8.46
C VAL A 107 -5.33 -13.59 7.55
N CYS A 108 -5.72 -12.32 7.45
CA CYS A 108 -4.96 -11.31 6.69
C CYS A 108 -3.55 -11.11 7.28
N ALA A 109 -3.44 -10.83 8.58
CA ALA A 109 -2.16 -10.59 9.23
C ALA A 109 -1.21 -11.80 9.22
N GLN A 110 -1.74 -13.02 9.23
CA GLN A 110 -0.99 -14.27 9.28
C GLN A 110 -0.72 -14.89 7.91
N HIS A 111 -1.06 -14.18 6.83
CA HIS A 111 -0.81 -14.66 5.48
C HIS A 111 0.70 -14.85 5.26
N GLN A 112 1.07 -16.01 4.72
CA GLN A 112 2.45 -16.38 4.43
C GLN A 112 2.65 -16.38 2.91
N PRO A 113 3.36 -15.39 2.34
CA PRO A 113 3.55 -15.27 0.90
C PRO A 113 4.13 -16.55 0.26
N GLU A 114 5.08 -17.22 0.93
CA GLU A 114 5.71 -18.45 0.44
C GLU A 114 4.82 -19.70 0.48
N SER A 115 3.61 -19.61 1.05
CA SER A 115 2.69 -20.74 1.16
C SER A 115 2.04 -21.08 -0.19
N GLY A 116 2.28 -22.29 -0.67
CA GLY A 116 1.64 -22.82 -1.87
C GLY A 116 0.14 -23.14 -1.73
N HIS A 117 -0.49 -22.88 -0.59
CA HIS A 117 -1.94 -23.13 -0.45
C HIS A 117 -2.78 -22.00 -1.05
N GLU A 118 -2.30 -20.76 -1.00
CA GLU A 118 -3.05 -19.58 -1.41
C GLU A 118 -2.60 -19.03 -2.76
N HIS A 119 -1.38 -19.35 -3.22
CA HIS A 119 -0.78 -18.84 -4.46
C HIS A 119 -0.76 -17.30 -4.56
N ARG A 120 -0.79 -16.59 -3.42
CA ARG A 120 -0.73 -15.13 -3.32
C ARG A 120 0.69 -14.64 -3.02
N PHE A 121 1.64 -15.16 -3.77
CA PHE A 121 3.08 -15.03 -3.54
C PHE A 121 3.63 -13.60 -3.42
N LEU A 122 2.94 -12.60 -4.00
CA LEU A 122 3.34 -11.19 -3.97
C LEU A 122 2.64 -10.37 -2.88
N HIS A 123 1.87 -11.01 -2.01
CA HIS A 123 1.10 -10.36 -0.97
C HIS A 123 1.62 -10.80 0.40
N GLY A 124 1.89 -9.86 1.31
CA GLY A 124 2.00 -10.10 2.74
C GLY A 124 0.64 -9.90 3.42
N ALA A 125 0.59 -9.14 4.51
CA ALA A 125 -0.67 -8.80 5.18
C ALA A 125 -1.48 -7.77 4.36
N SER A 126 -2.16 -8.23 3.32
CA SER A 126 -2.92 -7.40 2.38
C SER A 126 -4.18 -8.12 1.90
N CYS A 127 -5.31 -7.41 1.88
CA CYS A 127 -6.58 -7.86 1.29
C CYS A 127 -7.49 -6.65 0.98
N HIS A 128 -8.68 -6.90 0.43
CA HIS A 128 -9.68 -5.87 0.15
C HIS A 128 -10.16 -5.11 1.39
N GLY A 129 -10.02 -5.69 2.57
CA GLY A 129 -10.38 -5.04 3.83
C GLY A 129 -9.32 -4.07 4.36
N CYS A 130 -8.13 -3.95 3.76
CA CYS A 130 -7.10 -3.05 4.25
C CYS A 130 -6.28 -2.34 3.17
N LEU A 131 -5.71 -3.07 2.19
CA LEU A 131 -4.73 -2.50 1.25
C LEU A 131 -5.17 -2.53 -0.20
N LEU A 132 -6.00 -3.48 -0.66
CA LEU A 132 -6.31 -3.53 -2.09
C LEU A 132 -7.21 -2.35 -2.50
N ILE A 133 -6.78 -1.58 -3.49
CA ILE A 133 -7.53 -0.47 -4.09
C ILE A 133 -7.91 -0.79 -5.54
N ALA A 134 -8.54 0.15 -6.24
CA ALA A 134 -8.81 0.00 -7.67
C ALA A 134 -7.49 -0.26 -8.45
N GLU A 135 -7.44 -1.33 -9.25
CA GLU A 135 -6.22 -1.72 -9.97
C GLU A 135 -5.70 -0.60 -10.88
N THR A 136 -6.58 0.21 -11.46
CA THR A 136 -6.21 1.36 -12.31
C THR A 136 -5.54 2.51 -11.56
N SER A 137 -5.59 2.49 -10.22
CA SER A 137 -4.95 3.47 -9.35
C SER A 137 -3.53 3.07 -8.95
N CYS A 138 -3.23 1.78 -8.93
CA CYS A 138 -1.99 1.20 -8.44
C CYS A 138 -1.00 0.94 -9.59
N GLU A 139 0.24 1.39 -9.47
CA GLU A 139 1.26 1.15 -10.50
C GLU A 139 1.73 -0.32 -10.58
N GLN A 140 1.44 -1.12 -9.54
CA GLN A 140 1.78 -2.55 -9.45
C GLN A 140 0.56 -3.48 -9.55
N HIS A 141 -0.63 -3.00 -9.92
CA HIS A 141 -1.86 -3.81 -9.98
C HIS A 141 -2.16 -4.57 -8.67
N ASN A 142 -1.94 -3.89 -7.53
CA ASN A 142 -2.04 -4.43 -6.18
C ASN A 142 -1.05 -5.56 -5.80
N ASP A 143 -0.04 -5.85 -6.61
CA ASP A 143 1.07 -6.72 -6.17
C ASP A 143 1.98 -6.00 -5.17
N LEU A 144 2.78 -6.76 -4.41
CA LEU A 144 3.85 -6.21 -3.56
C LEU A 144 3.30 -5.29 -2.47
N LEU A 145 2.36 -5.82 -1.68
CA LEU A 145 1.68 -5.14 -0.59
C LEU A 145 1.80 -5.91 0.72
N ASP A 146 2.11 -5.21 1.81
CA ASP A 146 2.15 -5.76 3.16
C ASP A 146 1.96 -4.66 4.21
N ARG A 147 0.79 -4.63 4.86
CA ARG A 147 0.51 -3.55 5.83
C ARG A 147 1.31 -3.72 7.11
N ALA A 148 1.86 -4.91 7.39
CA ALA A 148 2.71 -5.13 8.56
C ALA A 148 4.03 -4.34 8.46
N LEU A 149 4.41 -3.87 7.27
CA LEU A 149 5.53 -2.94 7.10
C LEU A 149 5.15 -1.48 7.41
N VAL A 150 3.87 -1.14 7.40
CA VAL A 150 3.40 0.23 7.64
C VAL A 150 3.02 0.42 9.11
N VAL A 151 2.14 -0.45 9.62
CA VAL A 151 1.56 -0.39 10.97
C VAL A 151 1.56 -1.76 11.63
N ARG A 152 1.52 -1.77 12.96
CA ARG A 152 1.45 -3.02 13.73
C ARG A 152 0.13 -3.75 13.45
N THR A 153 0.22 -5.02 13.07
CA THR A 153 -0.93 -5.92 12.91
C THR A 153 -1.12 -6.81 14.14
N VAL A 154 -2.22 -7.58 14.17
CA VAL A 154 -2.48 -8.53 15.26
C VAL A 154 -1.39 -9.60 15.42
N ASP A 155 -0.69 -9.95 14.34
CA ASP A 155 0.42 -10.92 14.36
C ASP A 155 1.69 -10.34 15.03
N SER A 156 1.75 -9.02 15.23
CA SER A 156 2.77 -8.33 16.03
C SER A 156 4.22 -8.67 15.65
N LEU A 157 4.51 -8.71 14.35
CA LEU A 157 5.84 -9.04 13.81
C LEU A 157 6.95 -8.04 14.17
N GLY A 158 6.60 -6.82 14.61
CA GLY A 158 7.56 -5.75 14.90
C GLY A 158 8.25 -5.19 13.65
N ALA A 159 7.64 -5.39 12.48
CA ALA A 159 8.15 -4.97 11.19
C ALA A 159 7.68 -3.56 10.79
N GLU A 160 6.76 -2.97 11.54
CA GLU A 160 6.13 -1.71 11.22
C GLU A 160 7.10 -0.53 11.24
N PHE A 161 6.99 0.32 10.21
CA PHE A 161 7.75 1.55 10.12
C PHE A 161 7.19 2.64 11.06
N PHE A 162 5.87 2.82 11.06
CA PHE A 162 5.22 3.81 11.91
C PHE A 162 4.87 3.20 13.27
N ARG A 163 5.61 3.60 14.30
CA ARG A 163 5.36 3.22 15.69
C ARG A 163 4.52 4.32 16.34
N GLY A 164 3.31 4.00 16.80
CA GLY A 164 2.52 4.90 17.65
C GLY A 164 1.56 5.87 16.93
N ALA A 165 0.75 5.41 15.98
CA ALA A 165 -0.34 6.24 15.42
C ALA A 165 -1.50 6.51 16.42
N SER A 166 -1.37 6.05 17.66
CA SER A 166 -2.39 6.06 18.71
C SER A 166 -1.92 6.70 20.04
N GLU A 167 -0.79 7.42 20.04
CA GLU A 167 -0.36 8.27 21.17
C GLU A 167 -0.67 9.75 20.94
#